data_AF-A0A2U3NYS5-F1
#
_entry.id   AF-A0A2U3NYS5-F1
#
_cell.length_a   1.000
_cell.length_b   1.000
_cell.length_c   1.000
_cell.angle_alpha   90.00
_cell.angle_beta   90.00
_cell.angle_gamma   90.00
#
_symmetry.space_group_name_H-M   'P 1'
#
loop_
_entity.id
_entity.type
_entity.pdbx_description
1 polymer ?
#
loop_
_entity_poly.entity_id
_entity_poly.type
_entity_poly.pdbx_seq_one_letter_code
_entity_poly.pdbx_strand_id
1 'polypeptide(L)'
;VRVVNVVDLMRLQPDTEHPHGLPDREFDALFTRDKPVIFAYHGYPWLIHRLSYSRTNHAHLHVRGFKERGTTTTPFDMVMLNDLDRFHLVMDVIDWVDGLAARAAMLRQRMVDARLGARRYTREHGEDDPQIANWTWEST
;
A
#
# COMPACT_ATOMS: atom_id res chain seq x y z
N VAL A 1 11.98 -6.12 -6.74
CA VAL A 1 11.00 -5.62 -5.73
C VAL A 1 11.53 -5.96 -4.35
N ARG A 2 11.34 -5.07 -3.36
CA ARG A 2 11.69 -5.31 -1.96
C ARG A 2 10.42 -5.14 -1.12
N VAL A 3 10.22 -6.02 -0.15
CA VAL A 3 9.15 -5.90 0.84
C VAL A 3 9.78 -5.47 2.16
N VAL A 4 9.29 -4.38 2.74
CA VAL A 4 9.76 -3.84 4.03
C VAL A 4 8.57 -3.79 4.97
N ASN A 5 8.68 -4.45 6.12
CA ASN A 5 7.69 -4.38 7.18
C ASN A 5 8.10 -3.34 8.22
N VAL A 6 7.26 -2.34 8.46
CA VAL A 6 7.52 -1.27 9.43
C VAL A 6 6.69 -1.54 10.69
N VAL A 7 7.38 -1.83 11.80
CA VAL A 7 6.76 -2.10 13.10
C VAL A 7 6.82 -0.87 14.01
N ASP A 8 8.01 -0.27 14.15
CA ASP A 8 8.21 0.98 14.88
C ASP A 8 8.15 2.17 13.90
N LEU A 9 7.05 2.92 13.91
CA LEU A 9 6.85 4.08 13.05
C LEU A 9 7.85 5.21 13.33
N MET A 10 8.36 5.31 14.56
CA MET A 10 9.28 6.40 14.90
C MET A 10 10.63 6.23 14.20
N ARG A 11 10.97 5.01 13.74
CA ARG A 11 12.15 4.74 12.89
C ARG A 11 12.12 5.45 11.54
N LEU A 12 10.95 5.92 11.09
CA LEU A 12 10.85 6.69 9.84
C LEU A 12 11.46 8.09 9.99
N GLN A 13 11.51 8.66 11.20
CA GLN A 13 12.11 9.97 11.46
C GLN A 13 13.64 9.91 11.51
N PRO A 14 14.35 10.99 11.17
CA PRO A 14 15.80 11.09 11.41
C PRO A 14 16.17 10.82 12.86
N ASP A 15 17.33 10.23 13.10
CA ASP A 15 17.90 10.01 14.43
C ASP A 15 18.21 11.32 15.17
N THR A 16 18.35 12.44 14.44
CA THR A 16 18.46 13.78 15.00
C THR A 16 17.15 14.34 15.56
N GLU A 17 16.00 13.84 15.11
CA GLU A 17 14.66 14.33 15.50
C GLU A 17 14.00 13.44 16.57
N HIS A 18 14.35 12.14 16.60
CA HIS A 18 13.76 11.21 17.55
C HIS A 18 14.78 10.13 17.99
N PRO A 19 14.82 9.72 19.28
CA PRO A 19 15.79 8.72 19.77
C PRO A 19 15.70 7.34 19.10
N HIS A 20 14.54 7.03 18.52
CA HIS A 20 14.30 5.80 17.75
C HIS A 20 14.49 6.00 16.25
N GLY A 21 14.80 7.20 15.79
CA GLY A 21 14.94 7.52 14.37
C GLY A 21 16.07 6.73 13.71
N LEU A 22 15.93 6.47 12.41
CA LEU A 22 17.00 5.85 11.63
C LEU A 22 17.97 6.91 11.09
N PRO A 23 19.29 6.62 11.07
CA PRO A 23 20.23 7.38 10.28
C PRO A 23 19.82 7.38 8.79
N ASP A 24 20.03 8.49 8.08
CA ASP A 24 19.61 8.63 6.67
C ASP A 24 20.12 7.50 5.77
N ARG A 25 21.37 7.05 5.97
CA ARG A 25 21.94 5.93 5.20
C ARG A 25 21.13 4.63 5.37
N GLU A 26 20.59 4.38 6.57
CA GLU A 26 19.83 3.16 6.85
C GLU A 26 18.41 3.26 6.31
N PHE A 27 17.81 4.45 6.40
CA PHE A 27 16.54 4.74 5.73
C PHE A 27 16.67 4.52 4.20
N ASP A 28 17.67 5.11 3.56
CA ASP A 28 17.93 4.98 2.13
C ASP A 28 18.25 3.51 1.75
N ALA A 29 18.94 2.77 2.60
CA ALA A 29 19.20 1.35 2.38
C ALA A 29 17.90 0.52 2.34
N LEU A 30 16.86 0.91 3.09
CA LEU A 30 15.55 0.25 3.13
C LEU A 30 14.61 0.73 2.02
N PHE A 31 14.46 2.04 1.87
CA PHE A 31 13.45 2.68 1.02
C PHE A 31 13.99 3.18 -0.32
N THR A 32 15.28 2.96 -0.59
CA THR A 32 16.01 3.46 -1.76
C THR A 32 16.10 4.99 -1.78
N ARG A 33 16.82 5.54 -2.76
CA ARG A 33 17.01 6.99 -2.92
C ARG A 33 16.16 7.59 -4.03
N ASP A 34 15.68 6.76 -4.94
CA ASP A 34 15.13 7.19 -6.23
C ASP A 34 14.01 6.26 -6.77
N LYS A 35 13.67 5.17 -6.09
CA LYS A 35 12.63 4.23 -6.57
C LYS A 35 11.29 4.52 -5.89
N PRO A 36 10.17 4.37 -6.62
CA PRO A 36 8.82 4.43 -6.04
C PRO A 36 8.67 3.46 -4.87
N VAL A 37 8.05 3.94 -3.79
CA VAL A 37 7.69 3.14 -2.62
C VAL A 37 6.18 3.20 -2.44
N ILE A 38 5.52 2.05 -2.61
CA ILE A 38 4.10 1.90 -2.26
C ILE A 38 4.03 1.54 -0.77
N PHE A 39 3.47 2.43 0.04
CA PHE A 39 3.41 2.28 1.49
C PHE A 39 1.97 2.05 1.94
N ALA A 40 1.64 0.84 2.38
CA ALA A 40 0.33 0.53 2.96
C ALA A 40 0.34 0.75 4.48
N TYR A 41 -0.50 1.66 4.98
CA TYR A 41 -0.54 2.07 6.37
C TYR A 41 -1.94 1.89 6.97
N HIS A 42 -2.02 1.43 8.22
CA HIS A 42 -3.31 1.17 8.90
C HIS A 42 -4.03 2.46 9.35
N GLY A 43 -3.31 3.58 9.49
CA GLY A 43 -3.86 4.86 9.91
C GLY A 43 -3.92 5.87 8.77
N TYR A 44 -3.92 7.16 9.14
CA TYR A 44 -3.97 8.26 8.18
C TYR A 44 -2.64 8.41 7.42
N PRO A 45 -2.64 8.41 6.07
CA PRO A 45 -1.43 8.52 5.25
C PRO A 45 -0.57 9.75 5.57
N TRP A 46 -1.21 10.84 5.99
CA TRP A 46 -0.55 12.11 6.30
C TRP A 46 0.50 11.97 7.41
N LEU A 47 0.32 11.05 8.36
CA LEU A 47 1.32 10.80 9.39
C LEU A 47 2.63 10.29 8.79
N ILE A 48 2.58 9.36 7.84
CA ILE A 48 3.80 8.83 7.20
C ILE A 48 4.53 9.93 6.45
N HIS A 49 3.81 10.78 5.71
CA HIS A 49 4.41 11.94 5.05
C HIS A 49 5.04 12.91 6.05
N ARG A 50 4.39 13.19 7.18
CA ARG A 50 4.95 14.02 8.25
C ARG A 50 6.22 13.40 8.84
N LEU A 51 6.25 12.09 9.10
CA LEU A 51 7.41 11.43 9.72
C LEU A 51 8.60 11.30 8.76
N SER A 52 8.37 11.37 7.45
CA SER A 52 9.38 11.14 6.41
C SER A 52 9.70 12.37 5.56
N TYR A 53 9.12 13.54 5.86
CA TYR A 53 9.18 14.72 4.99
C TYR A 53 10.59 15.20 4.64
N SER A 54 11.56 14.97 5.53
CA SER A 54 12.97 15.37 5.37
C SER A 54 13.85 14.27 4.77
N ARG A 55 13.31 13.09 4.46
CA ARG A 55 14.07 11.95 3.92
C ARG A 55 14.34 12.11 2.43
N THR A 56 15.49 11.63 1.95
CA THR A 56 15.93 11.72 0.54
C THR A 56 14.85 11.32 -0.47
N ASN A 57 14.19 10.17 -0.25
CA ASN A 57 13.23 9.59 -1.20
C ASN A 57 11.76 9.96 -0.91
N HIS A 58 11.51 10.99 -0.09
CA HIS A 58 10.15 11.28 0.40
C HIS A 58 9.15 11.61 -0.72
N ALA A 59 9.61 12.19 -1.82
CA ALA A 59 8.79 12.50 -2.99
C ALA A 59 8.26 11.24 -3.72
N HIS A 60 8.91 10.09 -3.53
CA HIS A 60 8.54 8.80 -4.11
C HIS A 60 7.80 7.88 -3.11
N LEU A 61 7.44 8.39 -1.92
CA LEU A 61 6.58 7.67 -0.97
C LEU A 61 5.11 7.86 -1.35
N HIS A 62 4.51 6.84 -1.94
CA HIS A 62 3.09 6.79 -2.29
C HIS A 62 2.33 6.04 -1.19
N VAL A 63 1.79 6.80 -0.24
CA VAL A 63 1.17 6.24 0.96
C VAL A 63 -0.32 6.02 0.76
N ARG A 64 -0.78 4.81 1.05
CA ARG A 64 -2.19 4.42 1.17
C ARG A 64 -2.50 4.15 2.64
N GLY A 65 -3.75 4.42 3.03
CA GLY A 65 -4.22 4.20 4.38
C GLY A 65 -5.65 4.63 4.55
N PHE A 66 -6.07 4.81 5.79
CA PHE A 66 -7.46 5.14 6.10
C PHE A 66 -7.86 6.50 5.51
N LYS A 67 -9.03 6.53 4.85
CA LYS A 67 -9.63 7.69 4.18
C LYS A 67 -11.02 8.04 4.74
N GLU A 68 -11.29 7.65 5.98
CA GLU A 68 -12.59 7.87 6.63
C GLU A 68 -13.76 7.24 5.86
N ARG A 69 -13.49 6.18 5.10
CA ARG A 69 -14.50 5.41 4.38
C ARG A 69 -14.73 4.10 5.10
N GLY A 70 -15.95 3.88 5.57
CA GLY A 70 -16.33 2.66 6.25
C GLY A 70 -17.83 2.60 6.50
N THR A 71 -18.34 1.38 6.63
CA THR A 71 -19.71 1.07 7.01
C THR A 71 -19.76 -0.37 7.52
N THR A 72 -20.91 -0.86 7.96
CA THR A 72 -21.09 -2.28 8.27
C THR A 72 -20.96 -3.08 6.97
N THR A 73 -19.82 -3.73 6.78
CA THR A 73 -19.52 -4.53 5.60
C THR A 73 -18.44 -5.58 5.91
N THR A 74 -18.01 -6.33 4.91
CA THR A 74 -17.04 -7.42 5.04
C THR A 74 -15.60 -6.91 5.19
N PRO A 75 -14.67 -7.71 5.73
CA PRO A 75 -13.28 -7.30 5.90
C PRO A 75 -12.61 -6.79 4.62
N PHE A 76 -12.76 -7.48 3.48
CA PHE A 76 -12.14 -7.03 2.23
C PHE A 76 -12.79 -5.76 1.68
N ASP A 77 -14.12 -5.63 1.76
CA ASP A 77 -14.80 -4.42 1.31
C ASP A 77 -14.38 -3.19 2.16
N MET A 78 -14.11 -3.37 3.45
CA MET A 78 -13.60 -2.30 4.32
C MET A 78 -12.26 -1.73 3.83
N VAL A 79 -11.31 -2.58 3.42
CA VAL A 79 -10.03 -2.10 2.86
C VAL A 79 -10.19 -1.58 1.43
N MET A 80 -11.11 -2.14 0.65
CA MET A 80 -11.46 -1.60 -0.67
C MET A 80 -12.00 -0.18 -0.58
N LEU A 81 -12.90 0.12 0.37
CA LEU A 81 -13.46 1.45 0.58
C LEU A 81 -12.38 2.53 0.82
N ASN A 82 -11.20 2.13 1.29
CA ASN A 82 -10.05 3.00 1.56
C ASN A 82 -8.94 2.91 0.49
N ASP A 83 -9.18 2.19 -0.62
CA ASP A 83 -8.19 1.93 -1.67
C ASP A 83 -6.91 1.25 -1.15
N LEU A 84 -7.03 0.43 -0.09
CA LEU A 84 -5.93 -0.30 0.55
C LEU A 84 -5.95 -1.80 0.19
N ASP A 85 -6.87 -2.22 -0.67
CA ASP A 85 -6.98 -3.59 -1.12
C ASP A 85 -5.85 -4.00 -2.08
N ARG A 86 -5.55 -5.31 -2.13
CA ARG A 86 -4.45 -5.85 -2.95
C ARG A 86 -4.56 -5.52 -4.43
N PHE A 87 -5.77 -5.37 -5.00
CA PHE A 87 -5.92 -5.03 -6.40
C PHE A 87 -5.50 -3.58 -6.65
N HIS A 88 -5.90 -2.68 -5.76
CA HIS A 88 -5.48 -1.28 -5.81
C HIS A 88 -3.98 -1.11 -5.63
N LEU A 89 -3.36 -1.86 -4.72
CA LEU A 89 -1.90 -1.82 -4.54
C LEU A 89 -1.14 -2.29 -5.79
N VAL A 90 -1.65 -3.28 -6.52
CA VAL A 90 -1.06 -3.68 -7.81
C VAL A 90 -1.21 -2.57 -8.85
N MET A 91 -2.37 -1.90 -8.91
CA MET A 91 -2.56 -0.76 -9.81
C MET A 91 -1.59 0.38 -9.50
N ASP A 92 -1.37 0.69 -8.22
CA ASP A 92 -0.37 1.68 -7.80
C ASP A 92 1.04 1.33 -8.29
N VAL A 93 1.45 0.08 -8.16
CA VAL A 93 2.77 -0.35 -8.67
C VAL A 93 2.88 -0.12 -10.19
N ILE A 94 1.82 -0.43 -10.94
CA ILE A 94 1.81 -0.24 -12.40
C ILE A 94 1.88 1.24 -12.76
N ASP A 95 1.17 2.09 -12.02
CA ASP A 95 1.02 3.51 -12.31
C ASP A 95 2.27 4.32 -11.91
N TRP A 96 2.97 3.93 -10.84
CA TRP A 96 4.12 4.67 -10.31
C TRP A 96 5.49 4.17 -10.79
N VAL A 97 5.60 2.94 -11.27
CA VAL A 97 6.88 2.42 -11.78
C VAL A 97 7.03 2.78 -13.27
N ASP A 98 8.10 3.53 -13.57
CA ASP A 98 8.41 3.98 -14.92
C ASP A 98 8.40 2.85 -15.95
N GLY A 99 7.66 3.07 -17.03
CA GLY A 99 7.54 2.13 -18.14
C GLY A 99 6.61 0.93 -17.90
N LEU A 100 6.02 0.75 -16.71
CA LEU A 100 5.05 -0.33 -16.47
C LEU A 100 3.65 -0.01 -16.99
N ALA A 101 3.18 1.23 -16.90
CA ALA A 101 1.82 1.59 -17.31
C ALA A 101 1.44 1.06 -18.71
N ALA A 102 2.32 1.28 -19.70
CA ALA A 102 2.10 0.78 -21.07
C ALA A 102 2.26 -0.75 -21.17
N ARG A 103 3.27 -1.32 -20.51
CA ARG A 103 3.60 -2.76 -20.59
C ARG A 103 2.59 -3.65 -19.87
N ALA A 104 1.96 -3.14 -18.81
CA ALA A 104 1.07 -3.87 -17.93
C ALA A 104 -0.39 -3.39 -18.02
N ALA A 105 -0.76 -2.65 -19.06
CA ALA A 105 -2.12 -2.11 -19.24
C ALA A 105 -3.22 -3.18 -19.11
N MET A 106 -3.00 -4.36 -19.71
CA MET A 106 -3.95 -5.49 -19.59
C MET A 106 -4.05 -6.02 -18.16
N LEU A 107 -2.93 -6.06 -17.42
CA LEU A 107 -2.96 -6.48 -16.01
C LEU A 107 -3.69 -5.44 -15.16
N ARG A 108 -3.43 -4.15 -15.39
CA ARG A 108 -4.13 -3.06 -14.71
C ARG A 108 -5.64 -3.16 -14.90
N GLN A 109 -6.10 -3.40 -16.13
CA GLN A 109 -7.53 -3.60 -16.41
C GLN A 109 -8.09 -4.82 -15.65
N ARG A 110 -7.37 -5.94 -15.63
CA ARG A 110 -7.78 -7.12 -14.84
C ARG A 110 -7.91 -6.81 -13.35
N MET A 111 -7.04 -5.95 -12.78
CA MET A 111 -7.16 -5.55 -11.37
C MET A 111 -8.41 -4.68 -11.14
N VAL A 112 -8.75 -3.77 -12.06
CA VAL A 112 -10.01 -3.01 -12.01
C VAL A 112 -11.20 -3.97 -12.04
N ASP A 113 -11.21 -4.92 -12.99
CA ASP A 113 -12.31 -5.86 -13.16
C ASP A 113 -12.45 -6.80 -11.96
N ALA A 114 -11.34 -7.33 -11.43
CA ALA A 114 -11.32 -8.16 -10.22
C ALA A 114 -11.85 -7.41 -9.00
N ARG A 115 -11.45 -6.14 -8.83
CA ARG A 115 -11.94 -5.29 -7.75
C ARG A 115 -13.45 -5.03 -7.87
N LEU A 116 -13.95 -4.77 -9.08
CA LEU A 116 -15.39 -4.64 -9.32
C LEU A 116 -16.14 -5.95 -9.05
N GLY A 117 -15.56 -7.10 -9.42
CA GLY A 117 -16.07 -8.43 -9.13
C GLY A 117 -16.21 -8.68 -7.64
N ALA A 118 -15.15 -8.43 -6.86
CA ALA A 118 -15.14 -8.59 -5.41
C ALA A 118 -16.24 -7.75 -4.74
N ARG A 119 -16.37 -6.47 -5.12
CA ARG A 119 -17.42 -5.59 -4.60
C ARG A 119 -18.82 -6.11 -4.90
N ARG A 120 -19.04 -6.62 -6.11
CA ARG A 120 -20.32 -7.20 -6.51
C ARG A 120 -20.63 -8.43 -5.67
N TYR A 121 -19.65 -9.32 -5.51
CA TYR A 121 -19.79 -10.54 -4.71
C TYR A 121 -20.22 -10.22 -3.28
N THR A 122 -19.56 -9.26 -2.63
CA THR A 122 -19.92 -8.80 -1.28
C THR A 122 -21.38 -8.33 -1.17
N ARG A 123 -21.89 -7.62 -2.18
CA ARG A 123 -23.26 -7.10 -2.17
C ARG A 123 -24.31 -8.17 -2.48
N GLU A 124 -23.95 -9.18 -3.26
CA GLU A 124 -24.84 -10.30 -3.62
C GLU A 124 -24.90 -11.38 -2.53
N HIS A 125 -23.77 -11.67 -1.88
CA HIS A 125 -23.64 -12.83 -0.97
C HIS A 125 -23.49 -12.44 0.51
N GLY A 126 -23.14 -11.18 0.81
CA GLY A 126 -22.93 -10.73 2.20
C GLY A 126 -21.63 -11.20 2.84
N GLU A 127 -20.75 -11.84 2.07
CA GLU A 127 -19.42 -12.32 2.48
C GLU A 127 -18.35 -11.93 1.46
N ASP A 128 -17.07 -12.08 1.81
CA ASP A 128 -15.97 -11.84 0.87
C ASP A 128 -15.86 -12.98 -0.16
N ASP A 129 -15.44 -12.66 -1.39
CA ASP A 129 -15.22 -13.67 -2.44
C ASP A 129 -14.30 -14.81 -1.91
N PRO A 130 -14.66 -16.09 -2.07
CA PRO A 130 -13.86 -17.21 -1.61
C PRO A 130 -12.42 -17.22 -2.15
N GLN A 131 -12.17 -16.71 -3.37
CA GLN A 131 -10.81 -16.57 -3.90
C GLN A 131 -9.99 -15.55 -3.10
N ILE A 132 -10.66 -14.59 -2.48
CA ILE A 132 -10.04 -13.56 -1.65
C ILE A 132 -9.85 -14.09 -0.24
N ALA A 133 -10.90 -14.64 0.37
CA ALA A 133 -10.91 -15.11 1.74
C ALA A 133 -10.00 -16.34 1.96
N ASN A 134 -9.93 -17.25 0.99
CA ASN A 134 -9.14 -18.48 1.09
C ASN A 134 -7.73 -18.35 0.53
N TRP A 135 -7.33 -17.15 0.11
CA TRP A 135 -5.97 -16.93 -0.39
C TRP A 135 -4.95 -17.13 0.73
N THR A 136 -3.90 -17.88 0.45
CA THR A 136 -2.77 -18.08 1.35
C THR A 136 -1.46 -17.74 0.63
N TRP A 137 -0.44 -17.40 1.41
CA TRP A 137 0.90 -17.30 0.87
C TRP A 137 1.45 -18.70 0.62
N GLU A 138 1.81 -19.00 -0.62
CA GLU A 138 2.54 -20.23 -0.94
C GLU A 138 3.97 -20.09 -0.38
N SER A 139 4.34 -20.96 0.56
CA SER A 139 5.73 -21.09 0.98
C SER A 139 6.46 -21.84 -0.12
N THR A 140 7.23 -21.09 -0.93
CA THR A 140 8.27 -21.69 -1.78
C THR A 140 9.47 -22.08 -0.94
#